data_AF-A0A510E643-F1
#
_entry.id   AF-A0A510E643-F1
#
_cell.length_a   1.000
_cell.length_b   1.000
_cell.length_c   1.000
_cell.angle_alpha   90.00
_cell.angle_beta   90.00
_cell.angle_gamma   90.00
#
_symmetry.space_group_name_H-M   'P 1'
#
loop_
_entity.id
_entity.type
_entity.pdbx_description
1 polymer ?
#
loop_
_entity_poly.entity_id
_entity_poly.type
_entity_poly.pdbx_seq_one_letter_code
_entity_poly.pdbx_strand_id
1 'polypeptide(L)'
;MKELRVLEGPPLDEVMKVASEKGLTFYDASYVCSAESNGLILVSEDKELIKRAKAIPLKDILNRTKKLGCSSGNGDSCDLCKLYFKKRRV
;
A
#
# COMPACT_ATOMS: atom_id res chain seq x y z
N MET A 1 -9.32 3.20 -18.99
CA MET A 1 -9.49 2.85 -17.55
C MET A 1 -8.14 2.36 -17.05
N LYS A 2 -7.68 2.74 -15.85
CA LYS A 2 -6.43 2.19 -15.30
C LYS A 2 -6.71 0.76 -14.79
N GLU A 3 -5.97 -0.22 -15.28
CA GLU A 3 -6.11 -1.61 -14.88
C GLU A 3 -5.42 -1.85 -13.53
N LEU A 4 -6.09 -2.61 -12.65
CA LEU A 4 -5.50 -3.09 -11.41
C LEU A 4 -4.61 -4.29 -11.74
N ARG A 5 -3.34 -4.22 -11.37
CA ARG A 5 -2.40 -5.33 -11.52
C ARG A 5 -2.27 -6.09 -10.20
N VAL A 6 -2.29 -7.41 -10.29
CA VAL A 6 -1.94 -8.28 -9.17
C VAL A 6 -0.41 -8.42 -9.18
N LEU A 7 0.22 -8.16 -8.03
CA LEU A 7 1.66 -8.31 -7.87
C LEU A 7 2.01 -9.77 -7.58
N GLU A 8 3.19 -10.19 -8.04
CA GLU A 8 3.78 -11.46 -7.62
C GLU A 8 4.20 -11.40 -6.15
N GLY A 9 4.27 -12.59 -5.53
CA GLY A 9 4.62 -12.71 -4.12
C GLY A 9 6.07 -12.29 -3.85
N PRO A 10 6.34 -11.56 -2.77
CA PRO A 10 7.70 -11.20 -2.38
C PRO A 10 8.51 -12.44 -1.95
N PRO A 11 9.86 -12.38 -2.02
CA PRO A 11 10.72 -13.45 -1.56
C PRO A 11 10.50 -13.77 -0.08
N LEU A 12 10.51 -15.06 0.28
CA LEU A 12 10.25 -15.52 1.65
C LEU A 12 11.21 -14.89 2.67
N ASP A 13 12.49 -14.80 2.32
CA ASP A 13 13.55 -14.27 3.18
C ASP A 13 13.32 -12.79 3.53
N GLU A 14 12.88 -11.99 2.56
CA GLU A 14 12.58 -10.56 2.77
C GLU A 14 11.38 -10.39 3.69
N VAL A 15 10.31 -11.16 3.46
CA VAL A 15 9.12 -11.12 4.30
C VAL A 15 9.46 -11.51 5.73
N MET A 16 10.26 -12.56 5.91
CA MET A 16 10.62 -13.07 7.23
C MET A 16 11.49 -12.07 8.00
N LYS A 17 12.41 -11.39 7.31
CA LYS A 17 13.18 -10.29 7.87
C LYS A 17 12.28 -9.13 8.32
N VAL A 18 11.36 -8.68 7.47
CA VAL A 18 10.41 -7.59 7.80
C VAL A 18 9.49 -7.99 8.96
N ALA A 19 9.04 -9.24 9.01
CA ALA A 19 8.22 -9.77 10.10
C ALA A 19 8.96 -9.72 11.44
N SER A 20 10.23 -10.13 11.44
CA SER A 20 11.09 -10.11 12.63
C SER A 20 11.40 -8.68 13.08
N GLU A 21 11.79 -7.80 12.17
CA GLU A 21 12.16 -6.41 12.48
C GLU A 21 10.97 -5.56 12.97
N LYS A 22 9.79 -5.73 12.37
CA LYS A 22 8.59 -4.95 12.70
C LYS A 22 7.66 -5.66 13.70
N GLY A 23 8.00 -6.88 14.10
CA GLY A 23 7.18 -7.73 14.98
C GLY A 23 5.79 -8.01 14.41
N LEU A 24 5.67 -8.13 13.09
CA LEU A 24 4.42 -8.33 12.38
C LEU A 24 4.19 -9.81 12.09
N THR A 25 2.93 -10.19 11.86
CA THR A 25 2.64 -11.52 11.32
C THR A 25 3.26 -11.67 9.93
N PHE A 26 3.61 -12.90 9.55
CA PHE A 26 4.16 -13.19 8.23
C PHE A 26 3.28 -12.64 7.08
N TYR A 27 1.96 -12.74 7.23
CA TYR A 27 1.02 -12.23 6.24
C TYR A 27 1.06 -10.71 6.14
N ASP A 28 1.05 -10.00 7.27
CA ASP A 28 1.13 -8.55 7.29
C ASP A 28 2.46 -8.05 6.72
N ALA A 29 3.57 -8.69 7.12
CA ALA A 29 4.88 -8.42 6.55
C ALA A 29 4.92 -8.64 5.04
N SER A 30 4.18 -9.62 4.50
CA SER A 30 4.11 -9.86 3.05
C SER A 30 3.52 -8.66 2.30
N TYR A 31 2.46 -8.05 2.85
CA TYR A 31 1.85 -6.86 2.24
C TYR A 31 2.76 -5.64 2.32
N VAL A 32 3.47 -5.49 3.45
CA VAL A 32 4.41 -4.39 3.67
C VAL A 32 5.62 -4.52 2.76
N CYS A 33 6.21 -5.71 2.69
CA CYS A 33 7.34 -6.01 1.82
C CYS A 33 6.98 -5.76 0.35
N SER A 34 5.82 -6.25 -0.10
CA SER A 34 5.35 -6.01 -1.48
C SER A 34 5.19 -4.52 -1.80
N ALA A 35 4.66 -3.75 -0.85
CA ALA A 35 4.48 -2.32 -1.01
C ALA A 35 5.83 -1.58 -1.04
N GLU A 36 6.74 -1.89 -0.11
CA GLU A 36 8.07 -1.27 -0.03
C GLU A 36 8.92 -1.60 -1.27
N SER A 37 8.97 -2.86 -1.70
CA SER A 37 9.78 -3.28 -2.86
C SER A 37 9.30 -2.68 -4.18
N ASN A 38 8.00 -2.36 -4.29
CA ASN A 38 7.43 -1.71 -5.49
C ASN A 38 7.30 -0.18 -5.34
N GLY A 39 7.74 0.39 -4.21
CA GLY A 39 7.56 1.81 -3.91
C GLY A 39 6.10 2.26 -3.83
N LEU A 40 5.20 1.33 -3.51
CA LEU A 40 3.76 1.55 -3.39
C LEU A 40 3.39 1.91 -1.95
N ILE A 41 2.28 2.63 -1.82
CA ILE A 41 1.66 2.95 -0.54
C ILE A 41 0.71 1.81 -0.18
N LEU A 42 0.98 1.16 0.96
CA LEU A 42 0.09 0.15 1.51
C LEU A 42 -1.19 0.80 2.05
N VAL A 43 -2.33 0.30 1.57
CA VAL A 43 -3.66 0.71 2.03
C VAL A 43 -4.21 -0.34 2.96
N SER A 44 -4.45 0.03 4.21
CA SER A 44 -5.03 -0.86 5.21
C SER A 44 -5.86 -0.10 6.22
N GLU A 45 -6.96 -0.69 6.69
CA GLU A 45 -7.73 -0.18 7.83
C GLU A 45 -7.21 -0.71 9.18
N ASP A 46 -6.21 -1.59 9.15
CA ASP A 46 -5.64 -2.18 10.34
C ASP A 46 -4.73 -1.19 11.07
N LYS A 47 -5.05 -0.91 12.34
CA LYS A 47 -4.32 0.04 13.18
C LYS A 47 -2.87 -0.40 13.43
N GLU A 48 -2.59 -1.70 13.46
CA GLU A 48 -1.23 -2.20 13.69
C GLU A 48 -0.34 -1.95 12.47
N LEU A 49 -0.88 -2.19 11.27
CA LEU A 49 -0.19 -1.90 10.01
C LEU A 49 0.02 -0.40 9.79
N ILE A 50 -0.94 0.44 10.15
CA ILE A 50 -0.79 1.91 10.06
C ILE A 50 0.37 2.38 10.94
N LYS A 51 0.46 1.87 12.18
CA LYS A 51 1.52 2.26 13.12
C LYS A 51 2.89 1.72 12.72
N ARG A 52 2.98 0.46 12.32
CA ARG A 52 4.27 -0.25 12.15
C ARG A 52 4.79 -0.21 10.72
N ALA A 53 3.93 0.03 9.74
CA ALA A 53 4.28 -0.07 8.32
C ALA A 53 3.89 1.14 7.48
N LYS A 54 3.64 2.30 8.12
CA LYS A 54 3.28 3.56 7.44
C LYS A 54 2.10 3.40 6.46
N ALA A 55 1.20 2.46 6.74
CA ALA A 55 0.02 2.24 5.91
C ALA A 55 -0.94 3.43 6.04
N ILE A 56 -1.68 3.72 4.96
CA ILE A 56 -2.65 4.80 4.91
C ILE A 56 -4.06 4.20 4.95
N PRO A 57 -5.00 4.75 5.75
CA PRO A 57 -6.37 4.29 5.76
C PRO A 57 -7.09 4.65 4.46
N LEU A 58 -8.08 3.83 4.09
CA LEU A 58 -8.85 4.00 2.85
C LEU A 58 -9.51 5.39 2.75
N LYS A 59 -9.93 5.96 3.89
CA LYS A 59 -10.56 7.29 3.97
C LYS A 59 -9.66 8.40 3.44
N ASP A 60 -8.36 8.33 3.72
CA ASP A 60 -7.42 9.35 3.27
C ASP A 60 -7.22 9.30 1.75
N ILE A 61 -7.28 8.10 1.17
CA ILE A 61 -7.19 7.90 -0.28
C ILE A 61 -8.45 8.41 -0.96
N LEU A 62 -9.64 8.11 -0.40
CA LEU A 62 -10.91 8.64 -0.88
C LEU A 62 -10.94 10.18 -0.83
N ASN A 63 -10.37 10.78 0.19
CA ASN A 63 -10.28 12.24 0.30
C ASN A 63 -9.30 12.82 -0.74
N ARG A 64 -8.19 12.13 -1.03
CA ARG A 64 -7.25 12.51 -2.11
C ARG A 64 -7.88 12.37 -3.49
N THR A 65 -8.67 11.32 -3.73
CA THR A 65 -9.36 11.13 -5.02
C THR A 65 -10.51 12.11 -5.20
N LYS A 66 -11.23 12.48 -4.13
CA LYS A 66 -12.25 13.54 -4.18
C LYS A 66 -11.66 14.92 -4.49
N LYS A 67 -10.42 15.21 -4.06
CA LYS A 67 -9.71 16.45 -4.40
C LYS A 67 -9.33 16.56 -5.89
N LEU A 68 -9.35 15.46 -6.66
CA LEU A 68 -9.05 15.45 -8.10
C LEU A 68 -10.24 15.91 -8.97
N GLY A 69 -11.22 16.59 -8.39
CA GLY A 69 -12.32 17.20 -9.10
C GLY A 69 -12.03 18.57 -9.74
N CYS A 70 -10.79 19.06 -9.78
CA CYS A 70 -10.46 20.37 -10.36
C CYS A 70 -9.10 20.44 -11.09
N SER A 71 -9.18 20.67 -12.40
CA SER A 71 -8.42 21.57 -13.29
C SER A 71 -6.88 21.69 -13.23
N SER A 72 -6.32 21.56 -14.43
CA SER A 72 -5.05 22.11 -14.96
C SER A 72 -3.72 21.45 -14.58
N GLY A 73 -2.88 21.35 -15.61
CA GLY A 73 -1.64 20.61 -15.64
C GLY A 73 -0.51 21.26 -14.83
N ASN A 74 0.37 20.39 -14.35
CA ASN A 74 1.81 20.46 -14.53
C ASN A 74 2.38 19.08 -14.18
N GLY A 75 3.44 18.70 -14.86
CA GLY A 75 4.03 17.36 -14.83
C GLY A 75 4.73 17.03 -13.51
N ASP A 76 3.96 16.84 -12.44
CA ASP A 76 4.41 16.17 -11.23
C ASP A 76 3.69 14.82 -11.17
N SER A 77 4.47 13.74 -11.19
CA SER A 77 4.01 12.36 -11.27
C SER A 77 2.87 12.09 -10.30
N CYS A 78 1.67 11.80 -10.81
CA CYS A 78 0.51 11.42 -10.00
C CYS A 78 0.84 10.27 -9.04
N ASP A 79 1.19 10.59 -7.80
CA ASP A 79 1.48 9.63 -6.72
C ASP A 79 0.29 8.69 -6.41
N LEU A 80 -0.89 9.03 -6.91
CA LEU A 80 -2.11 8.20 -6.84
C LEU A 80 -2.04 6.89 -7.65
N CYS A 81 -1.03 6.71 -8.52
CA CYS A 81 -0.83 5.45 -9.24
C CYS A 81 -0.14 4.36 -8.42
N LYS A 82 0.37 4.69 -7.22
CA LYS A 82 1.17 3.77 -6.41
C LYS A 82 0.40 3.23 -5.20
N LEU A 83 -0.75 2.60 -5.42
CA LEU A 83 -1.60 2.07 -4.35
C LEU A 83 -1.57 0.54 -4.34
N TYR A 84 -1.37 -0.05 -3.15
CA TYR A 84 -1.45 -1.49 -2.94
C TYR A 84 -2.52 -1.81 -1.90
N PHE A 85 -3.55 -2.55 -2.31
CA PHE A 85 -4.70 -2.87 -1.47
C PHE A 85 -4.58 -4.27 -0.88
N LYS A 86 -4.66 -4.39 0.45
CA LYS A 86 -4.87 -5.69 1.11
C LYS A 86 -6.27 -6.19 0.77
N LYS A 87 -6.38 -7.26 -0.04
CA LYS A 87 -7.66 -7.86 -0.41
C LYS A 87 -8.30 -8.49 0.82
N ARG A 88 -9.34 -7.85 1.38
CA ARG A 88 -10.16 -8.42 2.46
C ARG A 88 -10.95 -9.59 1.86
N ARG A 89 -10.64 -10.82 2.27
CA ARG A 89 -11.51 -11.98 1.99
C ARG A 89 -12.78 -11.77 2.82
N VAL A 90 -13.92 -11.71 2.15
CA VAL A 90 -15.26 -11.82 2.74
C VAL A 90 -15.59 -13.30 2.86
#